data_AF-A0A7S1QT53-F1
#
_entry.id   AF-A0A7S1QT53-F1
#
_cell.length_a   1.000
_cell.length_b   1.000
_cell.length_c   1.000
_cell.angle_alpha   90.00
_cell.angle_beta   90.00
_cell.angle_gamma   90.00
#
_symmetry.space_group_name_H-M   'P 1'
#
loop_
_entity.id
_entity.type
_entity.pdbx_description
1 polymer ?
#
loop_
_entity_poly.entity_id
_entity_poly.type
_entity_poly.pdbx_seq_one_letter_code
_entity_poly.pdbx_strand_id
1 'polypeptide(L)'
;KLSLAAEGGALACAISTTEVLQLWSLHEERPGALCGSFPEVRADSRLRVGESEGYLVAALYDEGSGRSQLLAGAVDGSMAVYHLNLEAASFVGALPSASGGGHSDVVRAAVQLGGTGRMATAGEDGLVCVWSPEAASRGVRDPAPEAPPAPARQRSR
;
A
#
# COMPACT_ATOMS: atom_id res chain seq x y z
N LYS A 1 4.74 -11.48 2.91
CA LYS A 1 4.48 -11.13 4.33
C LYS A 1 2.98 -11.30 4.57
N LEU A 2 2.58 -12.21 5.46
CA LEU A 2 1.19 -12.31 5.93
C LEU A 2 1.02 -11.31 7.06
N SER A 3 0.06 -10.39 6.98
CA SER A 3 -0.35 -9.61 8.15
C SER A 3 -1.70 -8.96 7.92
N LEU A 4 -2.72 -9.50 8.59
CA LEU A 4 -3.77 -8.73 9.25
C LEU A 4 -4.42 -9.66 10.28
N ALA A 5 -4.85 -9.14 11.43
CA ALA A 5 -5.80 -9.79 12.32
C ALA A 5 -6.89 -8.74 12.55
N ALA A 6 -8.06 -8.93 11.92
CA ALA A 6 -9.24 -8.14 12.21
C ALA A 6 -9.75 -8.42 13.64
N GLU A 7 -10.76 -7.71 14.13
CA GLU A 7 -11.40 -7.99 15.42
C GLU A 7 -11.72 -9.50 15.54
N GLY A 8 -11.16 -10.14 16.56
CA GLY A 8 -11.29 -11.59 16.79
C GLY A 8 -10.37 -12.51 15.95
N GLY A 9 -9.44 -11.98 15.16
CA GLY A 9 -8.45 -12.77 14.40
C GLY A 9 -9.02 -13.55 13.21
N ALA A 10 -10.23 -13.21 12.74
CA ALA A 10 -10.99 -14.00 11.76
C ALA A 10 -10.55 -13.82 10.29
N LEU A 11 -9.60 -12.94 10.00
CA LEU A 11 -9.10 -12.67 8.65
C LEU A 11 -7.58 -12.70 8.62
N ALA A 12 -7.02 -13.29 7.55
CA ALA A 12 -5.62 -13.16 7.16
C ALA A 12 -5.52 -12.31 5.90
N CYS A 13 -4.51 -11.46 5.84
CA CYS A 13 -4.09 -10.82 4.60
C CYS A 13 -2.86 -11.53 4.04
N ALA A 14 -2.96 -11.96 2.78
CA ALA A 14 -1.84 -12.50 2.02
C ALA A 14 -1.57 -11.58 0.83
N ILE A 15 -0.33 -11.11 0.74
CA ILE A 15 0.20 -10.52 -0.49
C ILE A 15 0.75 -11.69 -1.30
N SER A 16 -0.02 -12.16 -2.27
CA SER A 16 0.39 -13.25 -3.16
C SER A 16 1.04 -12.66 -4.41
N THR A 17 2.16 -13.27 -4.81
CA THR A 17 2.84 -13.05 -6.10
C THR A 17 3.18 -11.59 -6.44
N THR A 18 3.68 -10.80 -5.48
CA THR A 18 4.18 -9.40 -5.68
C THR A 18 3.17 -8.38 -6.24
N GLU A 19 1.96 -8.80 -6.61
CA GLU A 19 1.09 -8.02 -7.50
C GLU A 19 -0.30 -7.81 -6.92
N VAL A 20 -0.87 -8.81 -6.22
CA VAL A 20 -2.27 -8.76 -5.79
C VAL A 20 -2.37 -8.87 -4.29
N LEU A 21 -3.13 -7.95 -3.69
CA LEU A 21 -3.56 -8.07 -2.31
C LEU A 21 -4.78 -9.00 -2.25
N GLN A 22 -4.72 -10.04 -1.43
CA GLN A 22 -5.85 -10.92 -1.18
C GLN A 22 -6.16 -11.02 0.31
N LEU A 23 -7.45 -11.02 0.63
CA LEU A 23 -7.97 -11.22 1.98
C LEU A 23 -8.60 -12.61 2.06
N TRP A 24 -8.26 -13.35 3.09
CA TRP A 24 -8.68 -14.73 3.31
C TRP A 24 -9.29 -14.89 4.69
N SER A 25 -10.36 -15.66 4.79
CA SER A 25 -10.98 -16.00 6.06
C SER A 25 -10.12 -16.98 6.84
N LEU A 26 -9.89 -16.67 8.12
CA LEU A 26 -9.40 -17.60 9.14
C LEU A 26 -10.53 -18.12 10.04
N HIS A 27 -11.77 -17.69 9.81
CA HIS A 27 -12.93 -18.13 10.58
C HIS A 27 -13.14 -19.64 10.46
N GLU A 28 -13.46 -20.31 11.57
CA GLU A 28 -13.58 -21.77 11.66
C GLU A 28 -14.62 -22.36 10.71
N GLU A 29 -15.71 -21.63 10.45
CA GLU A 29 -16.76 -22.11 9.53
C GLU A 29 -16.33 -22.07 8.06
N ARG A 30 -15.37 -21.20 7.69
CA ARG A 30 -14.92 -21.01 6.31
C ARG A 30 -13.41 -20.70 6.24
N PRO A 31 -12.54 -21.60 6.72
CA PRO A 31 -11.10 -21.37 6.71
C PRO A 31 -10.57 -21.36 5.28
N GLY A 32 -9.71 -20.41 4.96
CA GLY A 32 -9.10 -20.28 3.64
C GLY A 32 -10.06 -19.82 2.53
N ALA A 33 -11.27 -19.34 2.87
CA ALA A 33 -12.15 -18.74 1.87
C ALA A 33 -11.64 -17.36 1.44
N LEU A 34 -11.58 -17.09 0.13
CA LEU A 34 -11.25 -15.76 -0.39
C LEU A 34 -12.38 -14.78 -0.03
N CYS A 35 -12.03 -13.69 0.64
CA CYS A 35 -12.94 -12.64 1.08
C CYS A 35 -12.84 -11.36 0.25
N GLY A 36 -11.66 -11.09 -0.34
CA GLY A 36 -11.43 -9.89 -1.15
C GLY A 36 -10.15 -10.01 -1.98
N SER A 37 -10.12 -9.33 -3.12
CA SER A 37 -8.99 -9.31 -4.05
C SER A 37 -8.83 -7.92 -4.67
N PHE A 38 -7.63 -7.35 -4.59
CA PHE A 38 -7.35 -5.98 -5.00
C PHE A 38 -6.14 -5.95 -5.95
N PRO A 39 -6.35 -6.23 -7.26
CA PRO A 39 -5.27 -6.24 -8.24
C PRO A 39 -4.79 -4.83 -8.63
N GLU A 40 -5.66 -3.82 -8.49
CA GLU A 40 -5.41 -2.49 -9.07
C GLU A 40 -4.57 -1.56 -8.19
N VAL A 41 -4.31 -1.92 -6.93
CA VAL A 41 -3.59 -1.01 -6.01
C VAL A 41 -2.21 -0.67 -6.55
N ARG A 42 -1.50 -1.65 -7.12
CA ARG A 42 -0.15 -1.47 -7.68
C ARG A 42 -0.14 -0.55 -8.90
N ALA A 43 -1.21 -0.61 -9.68
CA ALA A 43 -1.41 0.16 -10.90
C ALA A 43 -1.88 1.60 -10.62
N ASP A 44 -2.08 1.98 -9.36
CA ASP A 44 -2.40 3.36 -9.00
C ASP A 44 -1.30 4.29 -9.53
N SER A 45 -1.71 5.25 -10.36
CA SER A 45 -0.82 6.21 -11.02
C SER A 45 -0.02 7.06 -10.03
N ARG A 46 -0.47 7.16 -8.77
CA ARG A 46 0.29 7.84 -7.69
C ARG A 46 1.53 7.07 -7.26
N LEU A 47 1.59 5.77 -7.53
CA LEU A 47 2.73 4.91 -7.21
C LEU A 47 3.69 4.73 -8.40
N ARG A 48 3.32 5.22 -9.59
CA ARG A 48 4.11 5.04 -10.80
C ARG A 48 5.26 6.04 -10.88
N VAL A 49 6.48 5.54 -11.05
CA VAL A 49 7.71 6.33 -11.25
C VAL A 49 8.38 5.86 -12.53
N GLY A 50 8.32 6.67 -13.58
CA GLY A 50 8.74 6.25 -14.92
C GLY A 50 7.97 4.99 -15.35
N GLU A 51 8.70 3.96 -15.76
CA GLU A 51 8.15 2.65 -16.17
C GLU A 51 7.87 1.71 -14.98
N SER A 52 8.17 2.13 -13.75
CA SER A 52 7.99 1.29 -12.56
C SER A 52 6.61 1.49 -11.95
N GLU A 53 5.88 0.39 -11.75
CA GLU A 53 4.64 0.37 -10.98
C GLU A 53 4.90 0.35 -9.47
N GLY A 54 3.84 0.56 -8.68
CA GLY A 54 3.94 0.50 -7.23
C GLY A 54 4.31 -0.88 -6.69
N TYR A 55 4.31 -1.03 -5.38
CA TYR A 55 4.38 -2.33 -4.71
C TYR A 55 3.67 -2.25 -3.36
N LEU A 56 3.22 -3.39 -2.86
CA LEU A 56 2.55 -3.47 -1.56
C LEU A 56 3.59 -3.67 -0.45
N VAL A 57 3.49 -2.88 0.63
CA VAL A 57 4.43 -2.93 1.76
C VAL A 57 3.84 -3.70 2.92
N ALA A 58 2.65 -3.32 3.37
CA ALA A 58 1.97 -3.97 4.49
C ALA A 58 0.48 -3.63 4.50
N ALA A 59 -0.34 -4.58 4.93
CA ALA A 59 -1.65 -4.28 5.50
C ALA A 59 -1.51 -4.22 7.03
N LEU A 60 -2.06 -3.16 7.63
CA LEU A 60 -2.01 -2.84 9.05
C LEU A 60 -3.43 -2.78 9.59
N TYR A 61 -3.65 -3.20 10.84
CA TYR A 61 -4.92 -3.12 11.52
C TYR A 61 -4.79 -2.39 12.84
N ASP A 62 -5.55 -1.32 12.98
CA ASP A 62 -5.63 -0.55 14.21
C ASP A 62 -6.78 -1.08 15.07
N GLU A 63 -6.45 -1.83 16.13
CA GLU A 63 -7.45 -2.35 17.07
C GLU A 63 -8.26 -1.24 17.74
N GLY A 64 -7.64 -0.07 18.00
CA GLY A 64 -8.30 1.05 18.67
C GLY A 64 -9.46 1.65 17.87
N SER A 65 -9.31 1.77 16.55
CA SER A 65 -10.35 2.29 15.64
C SER A 65 -11.11 1.20 14.87
N GLY A 66 -10.64 -0.05 14.92
CA GLY A 66 -11.17 -1.16 14.13
C GLY A 66 -10.93 -1.03 12.62
N ARG A 67 -9.97 -0.19 12.20
CA ARG A 67 -9.74 0.12 10.78
C ARG A 67 -8.51 -0.57 10.24
N SER A 68 -8.60 -1.04 8.99
CA SER A 68 -7.46 -1.58 8.26
C SER A 68 -6.90 -0.54 7.30
N GLN A 69 -5.57 -0.45 7.22
CA GLN A 69 -4.87 0.37 6.25
C GLN A 69 -3.98 -0.50 5.39
N LEU A 70 -3.79 -0.10 4.14
CA LEU A 70 -2.82 -0.68 3.23
C LEU A 70 -1.78 0.37 2.89
N LEU A 71 -0.51 0.01 3.05
CA LEU A 71 0.63 0.79 2.61
C LEU A 71 1.15 0.22 1.31
N ALA A 72 1.28 1.09 0.32
CA ALA A 72 1.96 0.80 -0.93
C ALA A 72 3.08 1.82 -1.15
N GLY A 73 4.14 1.39 -1.81
CA GLY A 73 5.33 2.20 -2.08
C GLY A 73 5.65 2.30 -3.57
N ALA A 74 6.50 3.25 -3.90
CA ALA A 74 7.11 3.42 -5.22
C ALA A 74 8.64 3.29 -5.12
N VAL A 75 9.31 3.16 -6.27
CA VAL A 75 10.78 2.94 -6.30
C VAL A 75 11.60 4.15 -5.84
N ASP A 76 11.00 5.33 -5.74
CA ASP A 76 11.64 6.56 -5.25
C ASP A 76 11.48 6.78 -3.73
N GLY A 77 10.93 5.80 -3.01
CA GLY A 77 10.64 5.89 -1.59
C GLY A 77 9.31 6.59 -1.24
N SER A 78 8.57 7.08 -2.24
CA SER A 78 7.20 7.58 -2.00
C SER A 78 6.29 6.47 -1.50
N MET A 79 5.35 6.81 -0.62
CA MET A 79 4.37 5.86 -0.12
C MET A 79 2.95 6.42 -0.17
N ALA A 80 1.99 5.57 -0.51
CA ALA A 80 0.56 5.86 -0.44
C ALA A 80 -0.10 5.01 0.65
N VAL A 81 -1.09 5.60 1.30
CA VAL A 81 -1.93 4.99 2.33
C VAL A 81 -3.34 4.84 1.77
N TYR A 82 -3.89 3.64 1.93
CA TYR A 82 -5.25 3.31 1.56
C TYR A 82 -6.03 2.83 2.78
N HIS A 83 -7.30 3.20 2.87
CA HIS A 83 -8.25 2.51 3.72
C HIS A 83 -8.62 1.20 3.04
N LEU A 84 -8.47 0.09 3.76
CA LEU A 84 -8.76 -1.24 3.26
C LEU A 84 -10.00 -1.81 3.98
N ASN A 85 -10.97 -2.29 3.21
CA ASN A 85 -12.05 -3.12 3.71
C ASN A 85 -12.25 -4.34 2.77
N LEU A 86 -13.32 -5.11 2.97
CA LEU A 86 -13.56 -6.31 2.15
C LEU A 86 -13.89 -6.00 0.69
N GLU A 87 -14.37 -4.80 0.40
CA GLU A 87 -14.90 -4.41 -0.92
C GLU A 87 -13.94 -3.50 -1.70
N ALA A 88 -13.17 -2.65 -1.01
CA ALA A 88 -12.32 -1.65 -1.64
C ALA A 88 -11.01 -1.37 -0.88
N ALA A 89 -10.02 -0.93 -1.65
CA ALA A 89 -8.84 -0.21 -1.17
C ALA A 89 -8.92 1.23 -1.66
N SER A 90 -9.32 2.16 -0.78
CA SER A 90 -9.56 3.57 -1.14
C SER A 90 -8.40 4.44 -0.70
N PHE A 91 -7.84 5.24 -1.61
CA PHE A 91 -6.74 6.16 -1.30
C PHE A 91 -7.13 7.15 -0.20
N VAL A 92 -6.27 7.30 0.81
CA VAL A 92 -6.43 8.22 1.93
C VAL A 92 -5.44 9.37 1.83
N GLY A 93 -4.21 9.10 1.40
CA GLY A 93 -3.16 10.11 1.34
C GLY A 93 -1.78 9.53 1.04
N ALA A 94 -0.78 10.39 0.91
CA ALA A 94 0.61 9.97 0.72
C ALA A 94 1.50 10.45 1.87
N LEU A 95 2.50 9.64 2.20
CA LEU A 95 3.54 10.02 3.15
C LEU A 95 4.60 10.88 2.44
N PRO A 96 5.23 11.83 3.14
CA PRO A 96 6.33 12.62 2.59
C PRO A 96 7.43 11.74 1.97
N SER A 97 7.96 12.14 0.82
CA SER A 97 9.18 11.57 0.23
C SER A 97 10.43 12.21 0.85
N ALA A 98 11.62 11.86 0.35
CA ALA A 98 12.91 12.38 0.82
C ALA A 98 12.95 13.89 1.07
N SER A 99 12.40 14.71 0.16
CA SER A 99 12.40 16.17 0.30
C SER A 99 11.51 16.68 1.44
N GLY A 100 10.55 15.88 1.89
CA GLY A 100 9.68 16.15 3.03
C GLY A 100 10.07 15.40 4.30
N GLY A 101 11.30 14.87 4.38
CA GLY A 101 11.80 14.12 5.54
C GLY A 101 11.39 12.65 5.57
N GLY A 102 11.03 12.08 4.43
CA GLY A 102 10.72 10.67 4.27
C GLY A 102 11.83 9.83 3.64
N HIS A 103 11.43 8.70 3.08
CA HIS A 103 12.35 7.77 2.44
C HIS A 103 12.84 8.30 1.08
N SER A 104 14.09 7.98 0.75
CA SER A 104 14.72 8.30 -0.55
C SER A 104 14.94 7.08 -1.45
N ASP A 105 14.55 5.90 -0.98
CA ASP A 105 14.67 4.64 -1.70
C ASP A 105 13.53 3.70 -1.27
N VAL A 106 13.46 2.53 -1.90
CA VAL A 106 12.41 1.53 -1.74
C VAL A 106 12.16 1.18 -0.27
N VAL A 107 10.89 1.21 0.13
CA VAL A 107 10.46 0.83 1.48
C VAL A 107 10.17 -0.66 1.53
N ARG A 108 10.79 -1.38 2.47
CA ARG A 108 10.74 -2.84 2.55
C ARG A 108 9.84 -3.36 3.66
N ALA A 109 9.61 -2.56 4.70
CA ALA A 109 8.81 -2.97 5.83
C ALA A 109 8.02 -1.80 6.43
N ALA A 110 6.86 -2.13 6.97
CA ALA A 110 6.09 -1.27 7.84
C ALA A 110 5.55 -2.06 9.05
N VAL A 111 5.37 -1.37 10.17
CA VAL A 111 4.77 -1.88 11.39
C VAL A 111 4.01 -0.75 12.10
N GLN A 112 2.90 -1.10 12.74
CA GLN A 112 2.13 -0.18 13.56
C GLN A 112 2.79 -0.02 14.95
N LEU A 113 2.80 1.20 15.47
CA LEU A 113 3.39 1.54 16.75
C LEU A 113 2.28 1.84 17.78
N GLY A 114 1.89 0.82 18.54
CA GLY A 114 0.83 0.93 19.56
C GLY A 114 -0.54 1.30 18.99
N GLY A 115 -1.46 1.70 19.87
CA GLY A 115 -2.87 2.01 19.52
C GLY A 115 -3.14 3.47 19.13
N THR A 116 -2.12 4.24 18.75
CA THR A 116 -2.28 5.68 18.42
C THR A 116 -2.29 5.95 16.92
N GLY A 117 -2.42 4.91 16.08
CA GLY A 117 -2.35 5.02 14.61
C GLY A 117 -0.97 5.44 14.06
N ARG A 118 0.08 5.47 14.89
CA ARG A 118 1.45 5.72 14.44
C ARG A 118 2.00 4.48 13.76
N MET A 119 2.94 4.66 12.84
CA MET A 119 3.62 3.56 12.17
C MET A 119 5.09 3.87 11.96
N ALA A 120 5.91 2.82 11.89
CA ALA A 120 7.30 2.88 11.47
C ALA A 120 7.48 2.18 10.12
N THR A 121 8.34 2.72 9.28
CA THR A 121 8.75 2.13 8.00
C THR A 121 10.27 2.03 7.93
N ALA A 122 10.77 1.04 7.19
CA ALA A 122 12.20 0.86 6.95
C ALA A 122 12.47 0.66 5.46
N GLY A 123 13.47 1.37 4.93
CA GLY A 123 13.79 1.41 3.50
C GLY A 123 15.24 1.03 3.17
N GLU A 124 15.52 0.92 1.87
CA GLU A 124 16.86 0.65 1.33
C GLU A 124 17.81 1.84 1.45
N ASP A 125 17.26 3.02 1.77
CA ASP A 125 18.01 4.22 2.17
C ASP A 125 18.69 4.11 3.53
N GLY A 126 18.48 2.99 4.25
CA GLY A 126 19.05 2.75 5.57
C GLY A 126 18.36 3.52 6.69
N LEU A 127 17.20 4.14 6.42
CA LEU A 127 16.45 4.90 7.40
C LEU A 127 15.29 4.09 8.00
N VAL A 128 14.94 4.45 9.23
CA VAL A 128 13.65 4.13 9.83
C VAL A 128 12.87 5.43 10.01
N CYS A 129 11.76 5.58 9.29
CA CYS A 129 10.89 6.73 9.40
C CYS A 129 9.70 6.41 10.31
N VAL A 130 9.29 7.38 11.12
CA VAL A 130 8.13 7.24 12.01
C VAL A 130 7.09 8.28 11.64
N TRP A 131 5.87 7.81 11.41
CA TRP A 131 4.77 8.61 10.88
C TRP A 131 3.68 8.76 11.93
N SER A 132 3.11 9.96 11.99
CA SER A 132 1.84 10.19 12.69
C SER A 132 0.68 10.05 11.70
N PRO A 133 -0.55 9.77 12.16
CA PRO A 133 -1.73 9.69 11.29
C PRO A 133 -1.92 10.93 10.41
N GLU A 134 -1.56 12.11 10.92
CA GLU A 134 -1.68 13.39 10.23
C GLU A 134 -0.62 13.59 9.13
N ALA A 135 0.40 12.72 9.04
CA ALA A 135 1.41 12.81 8.00
C ALA A 135 0.85 12.43 6.61
N ALA A 136 -0.14 11.52 6.56
CA ALA A 136 -0.71 11.04 5.30
C ALA A 136 -1.51 12.13 4.55
N SER A 137 -1.97 13.18 5.22
CA SER A 137 -2.74 14.26 4.59
C SER A 137 -1.90 15.33 3.90
N ARG A 138 -0.55 15.25 3.99
CA ARG A 138 0.36 16.31 3.54
C ARG A 138 1.08 16.02 2.22
N GLY A 139 1.08 14.78 1.74
CA GLY A 139 1.56 14.43 0.42
C GLY A 139 0.40 14.33 -0.57
N VAL A 140 0.11 15.40 -1.32
CA VAL A 140 -0.63 15.21 -2.57
C VAL A 140 0.40 14.84 -3.62
N ARG A 141 0.55 13.55 -3.88
CA ARG A 141 1.16 13.12 -5.14
C ARG A 141 0.02 13.01 -6.14
N ASP A 142 -0.04 13.98 -7.04
CA ASP A 142 -0.96 13.89 -8.16
C ASP A 142 -0.67 12.62 -8.95
N PRO A 143 -1.70 11.98 -9.53
CA PRO A 143 -1.54 10.92 -10.53
C PRO A 143 -0.38 11.25 -11.48
N ALA A 144 0.53 10.32 -11.71
CA ALA A 144 1.46 10.48 -12.82
C ALA A 144 0.66 10.77 -14.10
N PRO A 145 1.07 11.74 -14.92
CA PRO A 145 0.37 12.05 -16.16
C PRO A 145 0.25 10.78 -17.01
N GLU A 146 -0.93 10.53 -17.54
CA GLU A 146 -1.17 9.38 -18.42
C GLU A 146 -0.23 9.47 -19.62
N ALA A 147 0.53 8.40 -19.87
CA ALA A 147 1.44 8.36 -21.00
C ALA A 147 0.63 8.49 -22.30
N PRO A 148 1.08 9.30 -23.28
CA PRO A 148 0.38 9.42 -24.55
C PRO A 148 0.29 8.05 -25.24
N PRO A 149 -0.81 7.77 -25.97
CA PRO A 149 -0.99 6.50 -26.63
C PRO A 149 0.18 6.22 -27.58
N ALA A 150 0.68 4.99 -27.55
CA ALA A 150 1.80 4.58 -28.40
C ALA A 150 1.49 4.88 -29.89
N PRO A 151 2.46 5.40 -30.67
CA PRO A 151 2.22 5.72 -32.07
C PRO A 151 1.79 4.46 -32.83
N ALA A 152 0.72 4.59 -33.62
CA ALA A 152 0.19 3.49 -34.42
C ALA A 152 1.30 2.92 -35.31
N ARG A 153 1.60 1.62 -35.17
CA ARG A 153 2.57 0.93 -36.03
C ARG A 153 2.09 1.04 -37.48
N GLN A 154 2.74 1.90 -38.26
CA GLN A 154 2.57 1.90 -39.71
C GLN A 154 3.09 0.56 -40.24
N ARG A 155 2.16 -0.27 -40.72
CA ARG A 155 2.52 -1.48 -41.46
C ARG A 155 3.09 -1.02 -42.81
N SER A 156 4.39 -1.19 -43.00
CA SER A 156 5.03 -1.08 -44.31
C SER A 156 4.39 -2.10 -45.27
N ARG A 157 3.93 -1.63 -46.42
CA ARG A 157 3.46 -2.45 -47.54
C ARG A 157 4.64 -3.01 -48.32
#